data_AF-A0A975B7D0-F1
#
_entry.id   AF-A0A975B7D0-F1
#
_cell.length_a   1.000
_cell.length_b   1.000
_cell.length_c   1.000
_cell.angle_alpha   90.00
_cell.angle_beta   90.00
_cell.angle_gamma   90.00
#
_symmetry.space_group_name_H-M   'P 1'
#
loop_
_entity.id
_entity.type
_entity.pdbx_description
1 polymer ?
#
loop_
_entity_poly.entity_id
_entity_poly.type
_entity_poly.pdbx_seq_one_letter_code
_entity_poly.pdbx_strand_id
1 'polypeptide(L)'
;MKTEFRKSFVRDLKKKTKDRLLLERIQETIIQVEDSEDIYAIKNIKKIVSKGEFFRIRIGAYRIGLTIEEDTACFVRMLHRREIYRYFP
;
A
#
# COMPACT_ATOMS: atom_id res chain seq x y z
N MET A 1 -6.29 -4.37 12.16
CA MET A 1 -4.85 -4.65 11.93
C MET A 1 -3.99 -3.46 12.34
N LYS A 2 -2.79 -3.67 12.90
CA LYS A 2 -1.82 -2.58 13.15
C LYS A 2 -1.19 -2.13 11.83
N THR A 3 -0.95 -0.83 11.66
CA THR A 3 -0.26 -0.31 10.46
C THR A 3 1.04 0.40 10.78
N GLU A 4 2.05 0.18 9.93
CA GLU A 4 3.34 0.86 9.99
C GLU A 4 3.71 1.44 8.63
N PHE A 5 4.50 2.52 8.62
CA PHE A 5 4.87 3.23 7.39
C PHE A 5 6.39 3.32 7.24
N ARG A 6 6.93 2.71 6.19
CA ARG A 6 8.35 2.87 5.86
C ARG A 6 8.63 4.30 5.40
N LYS A 7 9.84 4.78 5.68
CA LYS A 7 10.32 6.11 5.22
C LYS A 7 10.14 6.30 3.70
N SER A 8 10.26 5.24 2.92
CA SER A 8 10.02 5.27 1.47
C SER A 8 8.58 5.60 1.10
N PHE A 9 7.60 4.98 1.75
CA PHE A 9 6.19 5.27 1.55
C PHE A 9 5.89 6.74 1.85
N VAL A 10 6.40 7.25 2.99
CA VAL A 10 6.28 8.67 3.36
C VAL A 10 6.90 9.59 2.31
N ARG A 11 8.08 9.25 1.77
CA ARG A 11 8.70 10.02 0.67
C ARG A 11 7.86 10.00 -0.60
N ASP A 12 7.24 8.88 -0.92
CA ASP A 12 6.38 8.77 -2.09
C ASP A 12 5.12 9.65 -1.95
N LEU A 13 4.50 9.67 -0.76
CA LEU A 13 3.38 10.57 -0.46
C LEU A 13 3.76 12.04 -0.57
N LYS A 14 4.94 12.44 -0.07
CA LYS A 14 5.42 13.83 -0.16
C LYS A 14 5.54 14.32 -1.61
N LYS A 15 5.83 13.43 -2.57
CA LYS A 15 5.87 13.77 -4.01
C LYS A 15 4.48 13.99 -4.62
N LYS A 16 3.40 13.62 -3.92
CA LYS A 16 2.01 13.67 -4.40
C LYS A 16 1.13 14.66 -3.64
N THR A 17 1.73 15.56 -2.87
CA THR A 17 1.04 16.61 -2.07
C THR A 17 0.07 17.49 -2.85
N LYS A 18 0.27 17.64 -4.16
CA LYS A 18 -0.63 18.42 -5.04
C LYS A 18 -1.86 17.65 -5.54
N ASP A 19 -1.86 16.32 -5.44
CA ASP A 19 -2.93 15.45 -5.93
C ASP A 19 -3.86 15.05 -4.78
N ARG A 20 -4.80 15.93 -4.44
CA ARG A 20 -5.69 15.76 -3.28
C ARG A 20 -6.57 14.51 -3.39
N LEU A 21 -7.15 14.28 -4.57
CA LEU A 21 -7.99 13.10 -4.82
C LEU A 21 -7.22 11.79 -4.66
N LEU A 22 -5.95 11.75 -5.08
CA LEU A 22 -5.11 10.58 -4.84
C LEU A 22 -4.85 10.37 -3.34
N LEU A 23 -4.55 11.44 -2.60
CA LEU A 23 -4.28 11.37 -1.17
C LEU A 23 -5.50 10.93 -0.37
N GLU A 24 -6.69 11.42 -0.70
CA GLU A 24 -7.96 10.98 -0.10
C GLU A 24 -8.16 9.47 -0.31
N ARG A 25 -8.00 8.98 -1.54
CA ARG A 25 -8.12 7.53 -1.83
C ARG A 25 -7.07 6.69 -1.10
N ILE A 26 -5.87 7.22 -0.89
CA ILE A 26 -4.83 6.55 -0.11
C ILE A 26 -5.23 6.50 1.37
N GLN A 27 -5.75 7.60 1.91
CA GLN A 27 -6.24 7.65 3.29
C GLN A 27 -7.38 6.66 3.52
N GLU A 28 -8.37 6.63 2.62
CA GLU A 28 -9.46 5.64 2.66
C GLU A 28 -8.93 4.20 2.63
N THR A 29 -7.89 3.96 1.83
CA THR A 29 -7.24 2.65 1.78
C THR A 29 -6.53 2.30 3.07
N ILE A 30 -5.86 3.27 3.73
CA ILE A 30 -5.18 3.04 5.01
C ILE A 30 -6.21 2.70 6.08
N ILE A 31 -7.29 3.49 6.20
CA ILE A 31 -8.39 3.24 7.16
C ILE A 31 -8.99 1.85 6.93
N GLN A 32 -9.26 1.50 5.67
CA GLN A 32 -9.76 0.16 5.35
C GLN A 32 -8.82 -0.96 5.82
N VAL A 33 -7.50 -0.76 5.73
CA VAL A 33 -6.52 -1.75 6.19
C VAL A 33 -6.49 -1.82 7.71
N GLU A 34 -6.53 -0.67 8.39
CA GLU A 34 -6.58 -0.57 9.85
C GLU A 34 -7.82 -1.29 10.42
N ASP A 35 -8.99 -1.09 9.80
CA ASP A 35 -10.27 -1.67 10.20
C ASP A 35 -10.44 -3.16 9.80
N SER A 36 -9.53 -3.71 8.99
CA SER A 36 -9.63 -5.09 8.54
C SER A 36 -9.09 -6.07 9.59
N GLU A 37 -9.82 -7.15 9.83
CA GLU A 37 -9.39 -8.31 10.63
C GLU A 37 -8.68 -9.37 9.78
N ASP A 38 -8.99 -9.43 8.48
CA ASP A 38 -8.38 -10.34 7.51
C ASP A 38 -7.79 -9.55 6.35
N ILE A 39 -6.58 -9.88 5.95
CA ILE A 39 -5.94 -9.31 4.78
C ILE A 39 -6.78 -9.50 3.50
N TYR A 40 -7.45 -10.64 3.34
CA TYR A 40 -8.22 -10.94 2.14
C TYR A 40 -9.54 -10.17 2.06
N ALA A 41 -9.98 -9.54 3.16
CA ALA A 41 -11.13 -8.64 3.18
C ALA A 41 -10.79 -7.23 2.65
N ILE A 42 -9.49 -6.89 2.54
CA ILE A 42 -9.06 -5.59 2.00
C ILE A 42 -9.38 -5.52 0.51
N LYS A 43 -10.14 -4.50 0.11
CA LYS A 43 -10.54 -4.34 -1.30
C LYS A 43 -9.32 -4.07 -2.19
N ASN A 44 -9.34 -4.68 -3.37
CA ASN A 44 -8.29 -4.54 -4.39
C ASN A 44 -6.89 -5.01 -3.96
N ILE A 45 -6.79 -5.78 -2.86
CA ILE A 45 -5.53 -6.40 -2.46
C ILE A 45 -5.21 -7.59 -3.36
N LYS A 46 -3.92 -7.83 -3.58
CA LYS A 46 -3.44 -9.04 -4.24
C LYS A 46 -2.05 -9.40 -3.71
N LYS A 47 -1.87 -10.66 -3.31
CA LYS A 47 -0.55 -11.23 -3.02
C LYS A 47 0.31 -11.22 -4.27
N ILE A 48 1.57 -10.82 -4.14
CA ILE A 48 2.52 -10.81 -5.25
C ILE A 48 3.35 -12.08 -5.19
N VAL A 49 3.63 -12.66 -6.37
CA VAL A 49 4.49 -13.84 -6.49
C VAL A 49 5.92 -13.44 -6.12
N SER A 50 6.33 -13.78 -4.90
CA SER A 50 7.65 -13.52 -4.34
C SER A 50 7.90 -14.50 -3.18
N LYS A 51 9.13 -14.56 -2.66
CA LYS A 51 9.47 -15.46 -1.54
C LYS A 51 8.88 -15.02 -0.19
N GLY A 52 8.30 -13.82 -0.09
CA GLY A 52 7.77 -13.27 1.16
C GLY A 52 6.31 -12.85 1.09
N GLU A 53 5.80 -12.37 2.22
CA GLU A 53 4.42 -11.89 2.39
C GLU A 53 4.23 -10.47 1.85
N PHE A 54 4.45 -10.32 0.53
CA PHE A 54 4.27 -9.06 -0.19
C PHE A 54 2.92 -8.97 -0.87
N PHE A 55 2.25 -7.85 -0.66
CA PHE A 55 0.93 -7.56 -1.20
C PHE A 55 0.92 -6.21 -1.91
N ARG A 56 0.00 -6.06 -2.87
CA ARG A 56 -0.31 -4.77 -3.46
C ARG A 56 -1.79 -4.45 -3.30
N ILE A 57 -2.09 -3.17 -3.11
CA ILE A 57 -3.45 -2.62 -3.24
C ILE A 57 -3.48 -1.70 -4.46
N ARG A 58 -4.49 -1.89 -5.33
CA ARG A 58 -4.66 -1.05 -6.53
C ARG A 58 -5.49 0.19 -6.23
N ILE A 59 -4.95 1.37 -6.56
CA ILE A 59 -5.63 2.66 -6.47
C ILE A 59 -5.54 3.38 -7.83
N GLY A 60 -6.53 3.14 -8.69
CA GLY A 60 -6.51 3.70 -10.05
C GLY A 60 -5.26 3.29 -10.85
N ALA A 61 -4.43 4.28 -11.19
CA ALA A 61 -3.16 4.09 -11.89
C ALA A 61 -1.96 3.83 -10.95
N TYR A 62 -2.15 3.97 -9.64
CA TYR A 62 -1.15 3.77 -8.60
C TYR A 62 -1.34 2.41 -7.90
N ARG A 63 -0.29 1.97 -7.23
CA ARG A 63 -0.27 0.78 -6.39
C ARG A 63 0.42 1.11 -5.08
N ILE A 64 -0.17 0.66 -4.00
CA ILE A 64 0.46 0.61 -2.69
C ILE A 64 1.07 -0.78 -2.55
N GLY A 65 2.36 -0.82 -2.20
CA GLY A 65 3.05 -2.04 -1.80
C GLY A 65 3.14 -2.13 -0.28
N LEU A 66 2.74 -3.26 0.28
CA LEU A 66 2.81 -3.52 1.72
C LEU A 66 3.28 -4.96 2.00
N THR A 67 3.90 -5.15 3.16
CA THR A 67 4.18 -6.47 3.71
C THR A 67 3.28 -6.72 4.91
N ILE A 68 2.94 -7.99 5.15
CA ILE A 68 2.19 -8.38 6.34
C ILE A 68 3.06 -9.30 7.16
N GLU A 69 3.28 -8.92 8.41
CA GLU A 69 4.00 -9.71 9.40
C GLU A 69 3.09 -9.80 10.63
N GLU A 70 2.68 -11.03 10.97
CA GLU A 70 1.71 -11.30 12.04
C GLU A 70 0.40 -10.51 11.83
N ASP A 71 0.12 -9.50 12.66
CA ASP A 71 -1.05 -8.61 12.56
C ASP A 71 -0.66 -7.16 12.20
N THR A 72 0.51 -6.99 11.56
CA THR A 72 1.02 -5.68 11.15
C THR A 72 1.13 -5.55 9.64
N ALA A 73 0.37 -4.63 9.04
CA ALA A 73 0.56 -4.17 7.67
C ALA A 73 1.62 -3.05 7.62
N CYS A 74 2.77 -3.36 7.04
CA CYS A 74 3.83 -2.39 6.81
C CYS A 74 3.72 -1.81 5.38
N PHE A 75 3.32 -0.56 5.25
CA PHE A 75 3.26 0.17 3.99
C PHE A 75 4.68 0.56 3.52
N VAL A 76 5.11 0.01 2.38
CA VAL A 76 6.50 0.12 1.90
C VAL A 76 6.66 1.15 0.79
N ARG A 77 5.76 1.17 -0.20
CA ARG A 77 5.85 2.04 -1.40
C ARG A 77 4.48 2.50 -1.88
N MET A 78 4.39 3.71 -2.43
CA MET A 78 3.22 4.16 -3.20
C MET A 78 3.69 4.67 -4.56
N LEU A 79 3.52 3.87 -5.60
CA LEU A 79 4.13 4.14 -6.90
C LEU A 79 3.13 4.00 -8.04
N HIS A 80 3.38 4.72 -9.13
CA HIS A 80 2.60 4.54 -10.34
C HIS A 80 2.83 3.12 -10.92
N ARG A 81 1.86 2.58 -11.66
CA ARG A 81 1.91 1.21 -12.22
C ARG A 81 3.19 0.88 -13.00
N ARG A 82 3.77 1.89 -13.63
CA ARG A 82 4.96 1.79 -14.48
C ARG A 82 6.26 1.68 -13.67
N GLU A 83 6.21 2.11 -12.41
CA GLU A 83 7.39 2.22 -11.56
C GLU A 83 7.44 1.11 -10.52
N ILE A 84 6.29 0.66 -10.02
CA ILE A 84 6.27 -0.21 -8.85
C ILE A 84 7.14 -1.47 -9.03
N TYR A 85 7.07 -2.14 -10.18
CA TYR A 85 7.82 -3.40 -10.40
C TYR A 85 9.34 -3.22 -10.52
N ARG A 86 9.83 -1.98 -10.59
CA ARG A 86 11.27 -1.68 -10.47
C ARG A 86 11.73 -1.56 -9.02
N TYR A 87 10.79 -1.36 -8.10
CA TYR A 87 11.07 -0.99 -6.71
C TYR A 87 10.28 -1.81 -5.67
N PHE A 88 9.36 -2.67 -6.09
CA PHE A 88 8.46 -3.50 -5.27
C PHE A 88 7.64 -4.56 -6.11
N PRO A 89 7.51 -5.82 -5.67
CA PRO A 89 8.20 -6.42 -4.53
C PRO A 89 9.69 -6.53 -4.84
#